data_AF-A0A7D9MDR8-F1
#
_entry.id   AF-A0A7D9MDR8-F1
#
_cell.length_a   1.000
_cell.length_b   1.000
_cell.length_c   1.000
_cell.angle_alpha   90.00
_cell.angle_beta   90.00
_cell.angle_gamma   90.00
#
_symmetry.space_group_name_H-M   'P 1'
#
loop_
_entity.id
_entity.type
_entity.pdbx_description
1 polymer ?
#
loop_
_entity_poly.entity_id
_entity_poly.type
_entity_poly.pdbx_seq_one_letter_code
_entity_poly.pdbx_strand_id
1 'polypeptide(L)'
;MAAFLEAGKQALSASVSWNPVGGNFSINIGTDNVQVARELCKTVTTLGALYFGYKLLKPLIESAVTRGLGGERDDQEVRGIRPGSLHVRLHCFTGERFLEVLADYESGRMKERLQEEFSQNGITVEGLKVEIENMAEVNKRKEAISK
;
A
#
# COMPACT_ATOMS: atom_id res chain seq x y z
N MET A 1 -13.06 29.58 43.24
CA MET A 1 -12.29 29.05 42.10
C MET A 1 -12.14 27.52 42.22
N ALA A 2 -13.25 26.78 42.23
CA ALA A 2 -13.22 25.31 42.34
C ALA A 2 -14.14 24.64 41.30
N ALA A 3 -14.44 25.34 40.20
CA ALA A 3 -15.28 24.85 39.11
C ALA A 3 -14.51 24.71 37.77
N PHE A 4 -13.20 25.01 37.76
CA PHE A 4 -12.38 24.98 36.54
C PHE A 4 -11.48 23.75 36.41
N LEU A 5 -11.39 22.90 37.43
CA LEU A 5 -10.55 21.69 37.37
C LEU A 5 -11.28 20.43 36.91
N GLU A 6 -12.62 20.40 36.94
CA GLU A 6 -13.40 19.20 36.56
C GLU A 6 -13.72 19.12 35.06
N ALA A 7 -13.55 20.20 34.30
CA ALA A 7 -13.74 20.18 32.85
C ALA A 7 -12.55 19.54 32.09
N GLY A 8 -11.37 19.47 32.70
CA GLY A 8 -10.16 18.92 32.06
C GLY A 8 -10.11 17.39 32.02
N LYS A 9 -10.93 16.70 32.81
CA LYS A 9 -10.97 15.22 32.85
C LYS A 9 -11.97 14.60 31.88
N GLN A 10 -12.87 15.38 31.29
CA GLN A 10 -13.90 14.89 30.36
C GLN A 10 -13.54 15.05 28.87
N ALA A 11 -12.40 15.65 28.52
CA ALA A 11 -12.03 15.91 27.13
C ALA A 11 -10.99 14.96 26.53
N LEU A 12 -10.57 13.90 27.25
CA LEU A 12 -9.61 12.91 26.74
C LEU A 12 -10.12 11.47 26.83
N SER A 13 -11.43 11.27 26.67
CA SER A 13 -12.01 9.95 26.40
C SER A 13 -12.45 9.81 24.94
N ALA A 14 -11.67 10.37 24.01
CA ALA A 14 -11.51 9.70 22.72
C ALA A 14 -10.43 8.65 22.96
N SER A 15 -10.86 7.48 23.43
CA SER A 15 -10.02 6.29 23.49
C SER A 15 -9.56 5.97 22.07
N VAL A 16 -8.45 6.58 21.64
CA VAL A 16 -7.61 5.99 20.61
C VAL A 16 -7.15 4.68 21.26
N SER A 17 -7.79 3.57 20.89
CA SER A 17 -7.29 2.26 21.27
C SER A 17 -5.90 2.16 20.65
N TRP A 18 -4.88 2.39 21.47
CA TRP A 18 -3.51 2.11 21.10
C TRP A 18 -3.44 0.59 21.00
N ASN A 19 -3.78 0.05 19.83
CA ASN A 19 -3.66 -1.36 19.53
C ASN A 19 -2.27 -1.53 18.88
N PRO A 20 -1.24 -1.93 19.65
CA PRO A 20 0.17 -1.94 19.20
C PRO A 20 0.45 -3.04 18.16
N VAL A 21 -0.58 -3.70 17.67
CA VAL A 21 -0.47 -4.82 16.75
C VAL A 21 -1.03 -4.33 15.42
N GLY A 22 -0.16 -3.92 14.50
CA GLY A 22 -0.57 -3.63 13.13
C GLY A 22 -0.95 -4.90 12.38
N GLY A 23 -0.56 -5.03 11.11
CA GLY A 23 -0.97 -6.16 10.29
C GLY A 23 -0.23 -6.23 8.95
N ASN A 24 -0.35 -7.37 8.29
CA ASN A 24 0.30 -7.61 7.00
C ASN A 24 -0.74 -7.67 5.88
N PHE A 25 -0.42 -7.03 4.77
CA PHE A 25 -1.13 -7.19 3.50
C PHE A 25 -0.26 -7.97 2.52
N SER A 26 -0.86 -8.96 1.86
CA SER A 26 -0.33 -9.66 0.69
C SER A 26 -1.01 -9.05 -0.53
N ILE A 27 -0.32 -8.14 -1.22
CA ILE A 27 -0.88 -7.35 -2.30
C ILE A 27 -0.35 -7.88 -3.64
N ASN A 28 -1.27 -8.23 -4.53
CA ASN A 28 -0.97 -8.58 -5.90
C ASN A 28 -1.23 -7.37 -6.82
N ILE A 29 -0.20 -6.92 -7.54
CA ILE A 29 -0.29 -5.84 -8.52
C ILE A 29 -0.15 -6.43 -9.93
N GLY A 30 -1.29 -6.56 -10.60
CA GLY A 30 -1.42 -7.09 -11.96
C GLY A 30 -1.67 -6.01 -13.00
N THR A 31 -1.41 -6.33 -14.26
CA THR A 31 -1.61 -5.45 -15.41
C THR A 31 -1.81 -6.31 -16.64
N ASP A 32 -2.59 -5.82 -17.61
CA ASP A 32 -2.85 -6.54 -18.85
C ASP A 32 -1.78 -6.19 -19.92
N ASN A 33 -1.33 -4.94 -19.97
CA ASN A 33 -0.19 -4.50 -20.80
C ASN A 33 0.70 -3.47 -20.07
N VAL A 34 1.98 -3.40 -20.45
CA VAL A 34 2.91 -2.35 -19.97
C VAL A 34 3.73 -1.75 -21.11
N GLN A 35 3.88 -0.42 -21.10
CA GLN A 35 4.76 0.34 -21.99
C GLN A 35 5.72 1.21 -21.17
N VAL A 36 6.98 1.30 -21.59
CA VAL A 36 8.01 2.08 -20.90
C VAL A 36 8.57 3.15 -21.82
N ALA A 37 8.47 4.41 -21.42
CA ALA A 37 8.83 5.56 -22.24
C ALA A 37 10.36 5.77 -22.36
N ARG A 38 11.15 5.27 -21.41
CA ARG A 38 12.57 5.64 -21.27
C ARG A 38 13.60 4.69 -21.88
N GLU A 39 13.27 3.43 -22.16
CA GLU A 39 14.18 2.52 -22.87
C GLU A 39 13.41 1.54 -23.75
N LEU A 40 13.56 1.69 -25.07
CA LEU A 40 13.20 0.74 -26.13
C LEU A 40 11.70 0.45 -26.27
N CYS A 41 11.15 0.75 -27.46
CA CYS A 41 9.84 0.30 -27.94
C CYS A 41 9.68 -1.23 -27.87
N LYS A 42 9.42 -1.78 -26.69
CA LYS A 42 9.09 -3.18 -26.46
C LYS A 42 7.90 -3.22 -25.52
N THR A 43 6.74 -3.56 -26.08
CA THR A 43 5.58 -3.99 -25.31
C THR A 43 6.03 -5.19 -24.48
N VAL A 44 6.08 -5.03 -23.16
CA VAL A 44 6.33 -6.14 -22.24
C VAL A 44 4.99 -6.52 -21.63
N THR A 45 4.71 -7.82 -21.60
CA THR A 45 3.37 -8.33 -21.25
C THR A 45 3.01 -8.16 -19.78
N THR A 46 3.98 -8.10 -18.86
CA THR A 46 3.68 -7.93 -17.43
C THR A 46 4.71 -7.07 -16.68
N LEU A 47 4.26 -6.43 -15.59
CA LEU A 47 5.11 -5.69 -14.65
C LEU A 47 6.19 -6.59 -14.00
N GLY A 48 5.86 -7.85 -13.72
CA GLY A 48 6.82 -8.81 -13.17
C GLY A 48 7.98 -9.11 -14.12
N ALA A 49 7.70 -9.19 -15.43
CA ALA A 49 8.74 -9.36 -16.45
C ALA A 49 9.63 -8.11 -16.59
N LEU A 50 9.06 -6.91 -16.44
CA LEU A 50 9.84 -5.66 -16.41
C LEU A 50 10.77 -5.60 -15.20
N TYR A 51 10.24 -5.90 -14.01
CA TYR A 51 10.96 -5.86 -12.74
C TYR A 51 12.18 -6.81 -12.72
N PHE A 52 12.05 -8.01 -13.27
CA PHE A 52 13.14 -8.98 -13.29
C PHE A 52 14.03 -8.89 -14.54
N GLY A 53 13.43 -8.67 -15.71
CA GLY A 53 14.12 -8.68 -17.00
C GLY A 53 15.00 -7.45 -17.23
N TYR A 54 14.69 -6.32 -16.59
CA TYR A 54 15.39 -5.05 -16.80
C TYR A 54 15.90 -4.47 -15.48
N LYS A 55 17.16 -4.79 -15.15
CA LYS A 55 17.82 -4.33 -13.92
C LYS A 55 17.77 -2.81 -13.71
N LEU A 56 17.76 -2.02 -14.80
CA LEU A 56 17.67 -0.56 -14.75
C LEU A 56 16.27 -0.05 -14.36
N LEU A 57 15.21 -0.81 -14.65
CA LEU A 57 13.83 -0.44 -14.34
C LEU A 57 13.39 -0.92 -12.95
N LYS A 58 14.11 -1.88 -12.38
CA LYS A 58 13.84 -2.41 -11.05
C LYS A 58 13.70 -1.30 -9.99
N PRO A 59 14.65 -0.34 -9.84
CA PRO A 59 14.51 0.72 -8.83
C PRO A 59 13.32 1.65 -9.09
N LEU A 60 12.96 1.90 -10.35
CA LEU A 60 11.80 2.73 -10.70
C LEU A 60 10.50 2.06 -10.26
N ILE A 61 10.39 0.74 -10.49
CA ILE A 61 9.23 -0.05 -10.09
C ILE A 61 9.15 -0.15 -8.57
N GLU A 62 10.26 -0.43 -7.87
CA GLU A 62 10.29 -0.44 -6.40
C GLU A 62 9.84 0.90 -5.82
N SER A 63 10.37 1.99 -6.37
CA SER A 63 10.04 3.34 -5.92
C SER A 63 8.57 3.70 -6.16
N ALA A 64 8.03 3.38 -7.33
CA ALA A 64 6.62 3.60 -7.67
C ALA A 64 5.68 2.78 -6.77
N VAL A 65 6.02 1.52 -6.49
CA VAL A 65 5.27 0.65 -5.57
C VAL A 65 5.30 1.20 -4.16
N THR A 66 6.47 1.56 -3.64
CA THR A 66 6.61 2.12 -2.29
C THR A 66 5.76 3.38 -2.13
N ARG A 67 5.86 4.34 -3.07
CA ARG A 67 5.03 5.56 -3.03
C ARG A 67 3.54 5.26 -3.24
N GLY A 68 3.21 4.34 -4.14
CA GLY A 68 1.83 3.87 -4.36
C GLY A 68 1.18 3.25 -3.12
N LEU A 69 1.98 2.63 -2.24
CA LEU A 69 1.54 2.05 -0.97
C LEU A 69 1.66 3.01 0.22
N GLY A 70 1.85 4.31 -0.01
CA GLY A 70 1.87 5.35 1.02
C GLY A 70 3.25 5.89 1.37
N GLY A 71 4.30 5.49 0.65
CA GLY A 71 5.65 6.04 0.76
C GLY A 71 6.48 5.46 1.91
N GLU A 72 7.68 6.03 2.07
CA GLU A 72 8.59 5.76 3.18
C GLU A 72 8.01 6.36 4.47
N ARG A 73 7.75 5.52 5.46
CA ARG A 73 7.16 5.91 6.74
C ARG A 73 7.66 4.99 7.85
N ASP A 74 7.75 5.51 9.07
CA ASP A 74 8.22 4.74 10.22
C ASP A 74 7.17 3.74 10.74
N ASP A 75 5.91 3.86 10.30
CA ASP A 75 4.76 3.06 10.72
C ASP A 75 4.37 1.94 9.73
N GLN A 76 5.12 1.79 8.62
CA GLN A 76 4.95 0.69 7.68
C GLN A 76 6.25 0.30 6.97
N GLU A 77 6.28 -0.89 6.37
CA GLU A 77 7.40 -1.34 5.56
C GLU A 77 6.93 -2.19 4.37
N VAL A 78 7.44 -1.87 3.18
CA VAL A 78 7.20 -2.64 1.94
C VAL A 78 8.28 -3.70 1.78
N ARG A 79 7.89 -4.97 1.66
CA ARG A 79 8.80 -6.12 1.60
C ARG A 79 8.44 -7.07 0.46
N GLY A 80 9.44 -7.86 0.04
CA GLY A 80 9.21 -9.13 -0.64
C GLY A 80 8.53 -9.05 -2.01
N ILE A 81 8.96 -8.14 -2.87
CA ILE A 81 8.49 -8.01 -4.26
C ILE A 81 8.92 -9.23 -5.09
N ARG A 82 7.96 -10.05 -5.56
CA ARG A 82 8.19 -11.30 -6.34
C ARG A 82 7.68 -11.24 -7.80
N PRO A 83 8.19 -12.10 -8.71
CA PRO A 83 7.82 -12.10 -10.14
C PRO A 83 6.50 -12.81 -10.47
N GLY A 84 5.97 -12.51 -11.67
CA GLY A 84 4.71 -13.04 -12.24
C GLY A 84 3.72 -11.90 -12.44
N SER A 85 3.10 -11.51 -11.32
CA SER A 85 2.46 -10.23 -11.02
C SER A 85 3.22 -9.65 -9.81
N LEU A 86 3.28 -8.32 -9.65
CA LEU A 86 4.10 -7.73 -8.59
C LEU A 86 3.47 -8.07 -7.23
N HIS A 87 3.96 -9.12 -6.60
CA HIS A 87 3.48 -9.57 -5.31
C HIS A 87 4.27 -8.87 -4.24
N VAL A 88 3.61 -8.02 -3.47
CA VAL A 88 4.20 -7.13 -2.48
C VAL A 88 3.64 -7.47 -1.11
N ARG A 89 4.50 -7.53 -0.08
CA ARG A 89 4.06 -7.55 1.32
C ARG A 89 4.16 -6.16 1.89
N LEU A 90 3.07 -5.66 2.47
CA LEU A 90 3.06 -4.41 3.21
C LEU A 90 2.82 -4.73 4.68
N HIS A 91 3.80 -4.45 5.52
CA HIS A 91 3.70 -4.58 6.97
C HIS A 91 3.35 -3.22 7.56
N CYS A 92 2.20 -3.10 8.21
CA CYS A 92 1.86 -1.93 9.03
C CYS A 92 2.22 -2.24 10.48
N PHE A 93 2.96 -1.37 11.15
CA PHE A 93 3.36 -1.57 12.55
C PHE A 93 2.25 -1.15 13.53
N THR A 94 1.35 -0.26 13.12
CA THR A 94 0.24 0.25 13.95
C THR A 94 -1.13 -0.17 13.40
N GLY A 95 -2.12 -0.29 14.30
CA GLY A 95 -3.51 -0.56 13.91
C GLY A 95 -4.15 0.59 13.13
N GLU A 96 -3.82 1.84 13.47
CA GLU A 96 -4.26 3.03 12.74
C GLU A 96 -3.80 2.98 11.28
N ARG A 97 -2.50 2.76 11.04
CA ARG A 97 -1.96 2.69 9.68
C ARG A 97 -2.56 1.52 8.89
N PHE A 98 -2.76 0.39 9.55
CA PHE A 98 -3.43 -0.76 8.94
C PHE A 98 -4.85 -0.41 8.45
N LEU A 99 -5.64 0.30 9.25
CA LEU A 99 -6.98 0.73 8.87
C LEU A 99 -6.98 1.77 7.75
N GLU A 100 -6.04 2.72 7.76
CA GLU A 100 -5.86 3.69 6.67
C GLU A 100 -5.56 3.02 5.34
N VAL A 101 -4.61 2.07 5.33
CA VAL A 101 -4.24 1.30 4.13
C VAL A 101 -5.45 0.54 3.59
N LEU A 102 -6.23 -0.08 4.47
CA LEU A 102 -7.43 -0.79 4.08
C LEU A 102 -8.50 0.16 3.51
N ALA A 103 -8.69 1.33 4.11
CA ALA A 103 -9.62 2.35 3.59
C ALA A 103 -9.17 2.89 2.22
N ASP A 104 -7.86 3.10 2.03
CA ASP A 104 -7.28 3.49 0.74
C ASP A 104 -7.48 2.42 -0.34
N TYR A 105 -7.41 1.14 0.03
CA TYR A 105 -7.72 0.02 -0.86
C TYR A 105 -9.23 -0.03 -1.20
N GLU A 106 -10.10 -0.02 -0.18
CA GLU A 106 -11.56 -0.11 -0.33
C GLU A 106 -12.14 1.06 -1.15
N SER A 107 -11.56 2.26 -1.01
CA SER A 107 -11.96 3.45 -1.78
C SER A 107 -11.42 3.49 -3.22
N GLY A 108 -10.50 2.60 -3.59
CA GLY A 108 -9.84 2.60 -4.89
C GLY A 108 -8.67 3.60 -5.01
N ARG A 109 -8.47 4.51 -4.05
CA ARG A 109 -7.37 5.49 -4.06
C ARG A 109 -5.99 4.86 -4.15
N MET A 110 -5.81 3.68 -3.55
CA MET A 110 -4.55 2.93 -3.66
C MET A 110 -4.21 2.62 -5.12
N LYS A 111 -5.20 2.18 -5.90
CA LYS A 111 -5.03 1.86 -7.32
C LYS A 111 -4.73 3.11 -8.14
N GLU A 112 -5.46 4.21 -7.88
CA GLU A 112 -5.23 5.50 -8.55
C GLU A 112 -3.81 6.00 -8.30
N ARG A 113 -3.36 6.03 -7.04
CA ARG A 113 -2.00 6.45 -6.65
C ARG A 113 -0.92 5.57 -7.29
N LEU A 114 -1.12 4.25 -7.34
CA LEU A 114 -0.19 3.35 -8.05
C LEU A 114 -0.11 3.67 -9.55
N GLN A 115 -1.24 3.96 -10.19
CA GLN A 115 -1.28 4.29 -11.62
C GLN A 115 -0.58 5.62 -11.92
N GLU A 116 -0.79 6.64 -11.09
CA GLU A 116 -0.09 7.92 -11.16
C GLU A 116 1.42 7.75 -10.99
N GLU A 117 1.84 6.97 -9.98
CA GLU A 117 3.25 6.71 -9.71
C GLU A 117 3.93 5.98 -10.86
N PHE A 118 3.31 4.95 -11.43
CA PHE A 118 3.87 4.29 -12.61
C PHE A 118 4.00 5.28 -13.78
N SER A 119 2.97 6.10 -14.03
CA SER A 119 2.98 7.08 -15.13
C SER A 119 4.09 8.12 -14.95
N GLN A 120 4.27 8.68 -13.74
CA GLN A 120 5.33 9.63 -13.43
C GLN A 120 6.74 9.03 -13.63
N ASN A 121 6.87 7.72 -13.45
CA ASN A 121 8.11 6.99 -13.69
C ASN A 121 8.27 6.54 -15.16
N GLY A 122 7.40 7.00 -16.06
CA GLY A 122 7.43 6.67 -17.48
C GLY A 122 6.98 5.24 -17.80
N ILE A 123 6.19 4.63 -16.90
CA ILE A 123 5.63 3.29 -17.05
C ILE A 123 4.12 3.43 -17.23
N THR A 124 3.65 3.24 -18.46
CA THR A 124 2.22 3.21 -18.77
C THR A 124 1.71 1.79 -18.56
N VAL A 125 0.73 1.63 -17.66
CA VAL A 125 0.08 0.35 -17.35
C VAL A 125 -1.37 0.39 -17.82
N GLU A 126 -1.81 -0.64 -18.55
CA GLU A 126 -3.21 -0.83 -18.93
C GLU A 126 -3.83 -1.96 -18.11
N GLY A 127 -5.07 -1.78 -17.66
CA GLY A 127 -5.78 -2.81 -16.90
C GLY A 127 -5.17 -3.08 -15.53
N LEU A 128 -4.64 -2.04 -14.84
CA LEU A 128 -4.07 -2.17 -13.50
C LEU A 128 -5.07 -2.82 -12.54
N LYS A 129 -4.67 -3.93 -11.91
CA LYS A 129 -5.43 -4.67 -10.89
C LYS A 129 -4.62 -4.68 -9.61
N VAL A 130 -5.27 -4.35 -8.51
CA VAL A 130 -4.68 -4.38 -7.16
C VAL A 130 -5.58 -5.25 -6.32
N GLU A 131 -5.05 -6.34 -5.79
CA GLU A 131 -5.81 -7.34 -5.04
C GLU A 131 -5.10 -7.65 -3.72
N ILE A 132 -5.84 -7.65 -2.61
CA ILE A 132 -5.34 -8.17 -1.33
C ILE A 132 -5.67 -9.65 -1.27
N GLU A 133 -4.66 -10.50 -1.35
CA GLU A 133 -4.81 -11.96 -1.38
C GLU A 133 -5.17 -12.55 -0.02
N ASN A 134 -4.65 -11.96 1.07
CA ASN A 134 -4.91 -12.43 2.43
C ASN A 134 -6.10 -11.71 3.08
N MET A 135 -7.14 -11.39 2.30
CA MET A 135 -8.30 -10.61 2.75
C MET A 135 -9.00 -11.21 3.99
N ALA A 136 -9.06 -12.54 4.10
CA ALA A 136 -9.64 -13.21 5.26
C ALA A 136 -8.87 -12.92 6.56
N GLU A 137 -7.54 -12.82 6.51
CA GLU A 137 -6.71 -12.43 7.65
C GLU A 137 -6.85 -10.93 7.95
N VAL A 138 -6.90 -10.10 6.90
CA VAL A 138 -7.09 -8.65 7.00
C VAL A 138 -8.41 -8.32 7.70
N ASN A 139 -9.50 -8.99 7.35
CA ASN A 139 -10.81 -8.79 7.99
C ASN A 139 -10.81 -9.19 9.47
N LYS A 140 -10.21 -10.35 9.82
CA LYS A 140 -10.04 -10.75 11.22
C LYS A 140 -9.23 -9.71 12.01
N ARG A 141 -8.19 -9.13 11.39
CA ARG A 141 -7.38 -8.10 12.02
C ARG A 141 -8.15 -6.78 12.17
N LYS A 142 -8.91 -6.36 11.16
CA LYS A 142 -9.82 -5.19 11.21
C LYS A 142 -10.77 -5.30 12.41
N GLU A 143 -11.43 -6.45 12.56
CA GLU A 143 -12.32 -6.70 13.71
C GLU A 143 -11.60 -6.68 15.06
N ALA A 144 -10.36 -7.17 15.13
CA ALA A 144 -9.56 -7.16 16.35
C ALA A 144 -9.04 -5.75 16.72
N ILE A 145 -8.88 -4.86 15.74
CA ILE A 145 -8.46 -3.47 15.96
C ILE A 145 -9.65 -2.60 16.39
N SER A 146 -10.82 -2.83 15.80
CA SER A 146 -12.06 -2.06 16.07
C SER A 146 -12.82 -2.48 17.33
N LYS A 147 -12.34 -3.49 18.06
CA LYS A 147 -12.87 -3.93 19.37
C LYS A 147 -12.10 -3.29 20.50
#